data_AF-A0AAW0F2W5-F1
#
_entry.id   AF-A0AAW0F2W5-F1
#
_cell.length_a   1.000
_cell.length_b   1.000
_cell.length_c   1.000
_cell.angle_alpha   90.00
_cell.angle_beta   90.00
_cell.angle_gamma   90.00
#
_symmetry.space_group_name_H-M   'P 1'
#
loop_
_entity.id
_entity.type
_entity.pdbx_description
1 polymer ?
#
loop_
_entity_poly.entity_id
_entity_poly.type
_entity_poly.pdbx_seq_one_letter_code
_entity_poly.pdbx_strand_id
1 'polypeptide(L)'
;MAAGLSPTPASDAFCCGLVLLELATGQLPWVWAPVVGEGPQRSPESLAQVARAGGQVFYDMVVLRTVCVGLHLTDSLRTEGYSSSYLKLLRNAVAWDYEDRLSVTAMLRLAETYAEFYGVDRVYSDG
;
A
#
# COMPACT_ATOMS: atom_id res chain seq x y z
N MET A 1 -2.16 -11.65 -5.73
CA MET A 1 -1.79 -11.32 -7.12
C MET A 1 -1.18 -12.56 -7.73
N ALA A 2 -1.93 -13.25 -8.60
CA ALA A 2 -1.54 -14.54 -9.18
C ALA A 2 -1.54 -14.44 -10.71
N ALA A 3 -0.65 -15.20 -11.32
CA ALA A 3 -0.45 -15.34 -12.76
C ALA A 3 -1.76 -15.38 -13.57
N GLY A 4 -1.92 -14.44 -14.51
CA GLY A 4 -2.91 -14.56 -15.60
C GLY A 4 -4.36 -14.18 -15.30
N LEU A 5 -4.68 -13.63 -14.11
CA LEU A 5 -6.00 -13.08 -13.84
C LEU A 5 -6.09 -11.63 -14.33
N SER A 6 -7.16 -11.29 -15.04
CA SER A 6 -7.43 -9.91 -15.49
C SER A 6 -7.45 -8.94 -14.31
N PRO A 7 -6.97 -7.69 -14.50
CA PRO A 7 -7.12 -6.64 -13.50
C PRO A 7 -8.56 -6.55 -13.00
N THR A 8 -8.72 -6.35 -11.69
CA THR A 8 -10.02 -6.22 -11.03
C THR A 8 -10.07 -4.90 -10.26
N PRO A 9 -11.27 -4.41 -9.88
CA PRO A 9 -11.36 -3.27 -8.96
C PRO A 9 -10.56 -3.48 -7.65
N ALA A 10 -10.38 -4.74 -7.21
CA ALA A 10 -9.56 -5.07 -6.05
C ALA A 10 -8.04 -4.94 -6.30
N SER A 11 -7.57 -5.02 -7.55
CA SER A 11 -6.19 -4.65 -7.88
C SER A 11 -6.00 -3.14 -7.89
N ASP A 12 -6.99 -2.37 -8.34
CA ASP A 12 -6.93 -0.90 -8.32
C ASP A 12 -6.92 -0.36 -6.89
N ALA A 13 -7.77 -0.92 -6.01
CA ALA A 13 -7.78 -0.59 -4.58
C ALA A 13 -6.41 -0.85 -3.92
N PHE A 14 -5.78 -1.97 -4.26
CA PHE A 14 -4.45 -2.33 -3.76
C PHE A 14 -3.38 -1.35 -4.24
N CYS A 15 -3.34 -1.04 -5.55
CA CYS A 15 -2.42 -0.05 -6.11
C CYS A 15 -2.63 1.34 -5.48
N CYS A 16 -3.89 1.75 -5.30
CA CYS A 16 -4.22 3.00 -4.64
C CYS A 16 -3.74 3.04 -3.18
N GLY A 17 -3.93 1.94 -2.43
CA GLY A 17 -3.42 1.81 -1.07
C GLY A 17 -1.90 1.94 -0.97
N LEU A 18 -1.16 1.37 -1.93
CA LEU A 18 0.30 1.51 -2.00
C LEU A 18 0.73 2.96 -2.23
N VAL A 19 0.08 3.64 -3.17
CA VAL A 19 0.37 5.06 -3.48
C VAL A 19 0.07 5.93 -2.26
N LEU A 20 -1.05 5.71 -1.57
CA LEU A 20 -1.40 6.47 -0.37
C LEU A 20 -0.40 6.23 0.76
N LEU A 21 0.07 4.99 0.95
CA LEU A 21 1.08 4.67 1.94
C LEU A 21 2.42 5.36 1.63
N GLU A 22 2.83 5.36 0.35
CA GLU A 22 4.05 6.04 -0.10
C GLU A 22 3.93 7.57 0.09
N LEU A 23 2.80 8.17 -0.28
CA LEU A 23 2.56 9.60 -0.09
C LEU A 23 2.56 10.01 1.38
N ALA A 24 1.95 9.20 2.25
CA ALA A 24 1.88 9.50 3.68
C ALA A 24 3.23 9.37 4.37
N THR A 25 4.07 8.41 3.95
CA THR A 25 5.34 8.09 4.64
C THR A 25 6.56 8.72 3.97
N GLY A 26 6.45 9.14 2.71
CA GLY A 26 7.59 9.54 1.88
C GLY A 26 8.56 8.40 1.58
N GLN A 27 8.14 7.14 1.79
CA GLN A 27 8.99 5.95 1.65
C GLN A 27 8.37 4.94 0.69
N LEU A 28 9.22 4.15 0.02
CA LEU A 28 8.75 3.03 -0.79
C LEU A 28 7.91 2.07 0.08
N PRO A 29 6.71 1.67 -0.35
CA PRO A 29 5.77 0.91 0.48
C PRO A 29 6.13 -0.58 0.60
N TRP A 30 7.35 -0.95 0.23
CA TRP A 30 7.83 -2.32 0.13
C TRP A 30 8.93 -2.60 1.14
N VAL A 31 8.93 -3.81 1.68
CA VAL A 31 10.01 -4.34 2.53
C VAL A 31 10.37 -5.77 2.17
N TRP A 32 11.59 -6.16 2.51
CA TRP A 32 11.96 -7.57 2.49
C TRP A 32 11.14 -8.34 3.52
N ALA A 33 10.60 -9.49 3.11
CA ALA A 33 10.09 -10.44 4.06
C ALA A 33 11.23 -10.92 4.97
N PRO A 34 10.98 -11.12 6.27
CA PRO A 34 12.00 -11.61 7.19
C PRO A 34 12.52 -12.96 6.73
N VAL A 35 13.84 -13.06 6.55
CA VAL A 35 14.49 -14.35 6.25
C VAL A 35 14.51 -15.19 7.53
N VAL A 36 13.89 -16.37 7.49
CA VAL A 36 13.93 -17.32 8.60
C VAL A 36 15.24 -18.11 8.52
N GLY A 37 16.13 -17.92 9.51
CA GLY A 37 17.44 -18.60 9.60
C GLY A 37 18.64 -17.66 9.68
N GLU A 38 19.86 -18.20 9.60
CA GLU A 38 21.13 -17.44 9.69
C GLU A 38 21.60 -16.82 8.36
N GLY A 39 20.68 -16.61 7.41
CA GLY A 39 21.01 -15.94 6.15
C GLY A 39 21.24 -14.43 6.34
N PRO A 40 22.08 -13.79 5.51
CA PRO A 40 22.24 -12.35 5.55
C PRO A 40 20.91 -11.66 5.25
N GLN A 41 20.53 -10.72 6.10
CA GLN A 41 19.37 -9.86 5.83
C GLN A 41 19.67 -8.96 4.63
N ARG A 42 18.71 -8.84 3.74
CA ARG A 42 18.83 -8.02 2.53
C ARG A 42 18.69 -6.54 2.90
N SER A 43 19.47 -5.66 2.25
CA SER A 43 19.49 -4.25 2.61
C SER A 43 18.31 -3.47 2.01
N PRO A 44 17.86 -2.37 2.65
CA PRO A 44 16.84 -1.49 2.08
C PRO A 44 17.24 -0.88 0.73
N GLU A 45 18.53 -0.58 0.51
CA GLU A 45 19.03 -0.01 -0.75
C GLU A 45 18.86 -1.00 -1.90
N SER A 46 19.16 -2.29 -1.66
CA SER A 46 18.95 -3.34 -2.67
C SER A 46 17.47 -3.48 -3.04
N LEU A 47 16.55 -3.31 -2.08
CA LEU A 47 15.13 -3.32 -2.36
C LEU A 47 14.72 -2.14 -3.22
N ALA A 48 15.19 -0.95 -2.87
CA ALA A 48 14.91 0.26 -3.65
C ALA A 48 15.40 0.14 -5.09
N GLN A 49 16.58 -0.48 -5.30
CA GLN A 49 17.11 -0.73 -6.63
C GLN A 49 16.23 -1.68 -7.44
N VAL A 50 15.82 -2.81 -6.86
CA VAL A 50 14.96 -3.79 -7.55
C VAL A 50 13.56 -3.23 -7.79
N ALA A 51 12.98 -2.53 -6.82
CA ALA A 51 11.67 -1.89 -6.95
C ALA A 51 11.66 -0.81 -8.06
N ARG A 52 12.73 0.00 -8.14
CA ARG A 52 12.88 1.00 -9.21
C ARG A 52 13.11 0.39 -10.59
N ALA A 53 13.89 -0.69 -10.66
CA ALA A 53 14.07 -1.43 -11.91
C ALA A 53 12.75 -2.08 -12.37
N GLY A 54 11.90 -2.47 -11.42
CA GLY A 54 10.59 -3.03 -11.68
C GLY A 54 10.67 -4.32 -12.50
N GLY A 55 9.62 -4.56 -13.30
CA GLY A 55 9.57 -5.69 -14.22
C GLY A 55 9.41 -7.05 -13.54
N GLN A 56 9.58 -8.12 -14.34
CA GLN A 56 9.24 -9.50 -13.94
C GLN A 56 9.95 -9.94 -12.66
N VAL A 57 11.22 -9.58 -12.48
CA VAL A 57 11.99 -9.95 -11.28
C VAL A 57 11.37 -9.40 -10.01
N PHE A 58 10.96 -8.12 -10.01
CA PHE A 58 10.28 -7.54 -8.87
C PHE A 58 8.90 -8.17 -8.65
N TYR A 59 8.15 -8.38 -9.73
CA TYR A 59 6.85 -9.05 -9.66
C TYR A 59 6.96 -10.46 -9.08
N ASP A 60 7.93 -11.25 -9.51
CA ASP A 60 8.19 -12.60 -9.01
C ASP A 60 8.52 -12.56 -7.52
N MET A 61 9.34 -11.61 -7.07
CA MET A 61 9.65 -11.43 -5.65
C MET A 61 8.41 -11.08 -4.82
N VAL A 62 7.50 -10.26 -5.34
CA VAL A 62 6.21 -9.96 -4.68
C VAL A 62 5.33 -11.21 -4.63
N VAL A 63 5.17 -11.92 -5.75
CA VAL A 63 4.36 -13.15 -5.85
C VAL A 63 4.88 -14.24 -4.90
N LEU A 64 6.20 -14.42 -4.82
CA LEU A 64 6.87 -15.37 -3.93
C LEU A 64 6.92 -14.89 -2.47
N ARG A 65 6.30 -13.74 -2.14
CA ARG A 65 6.32 -13.13 -0.80
C ARG A 65 7.73 -12.92 -0.25
N THR A 66 8.69 -12.73 -1.13
CA THR A 66 10.07 -12.36 -0.78
C THR A 66 10.15 -10.86 -0.52
N VAL A 67 9.32 -10.08 -1.22
CA VAL A 67 9.00 -8.68 -0.95
C VAL A 67 7.54 -8.59 -0.52
N CYS A 68 7.28 -7.82 0.53
CA CYS A 68 5.94 -7.62 1.09
C CYS A 68 5.65 -6.13 1.28
N VAL A 69 4.38 -5.79 1.44
CA VAL A 69 3.98 -4.42 1.80
C VAL A 69 4.47 -4.10 3.22
N GLY A 70 5.10 -2.94 3.39
CA GLY A 70 5.63 -2.45 4.65
C GLY A 70 4.55 -2.00 5.63
N LEU A 71 3.72 -2.91 6.14
CA LEU A 71 2.62 -2.54 7.05
C LEU A 71 3.10 -1.86 8.35
N HIS A 72 4.32 -2.13 8.81
CA HIS A 72 4.95 -1.44 9.94
C HIS A 72 5.09 0.09 9.71
N LEU A 73 5.11 0.56 8.45
CA LEU A 73 5.10 1.99 8.13
C LEU A 73 3.81 2.69 8.60
N THR A 74 2.72 1.94 8.79
CA THR A 74 1.50 2.52 9.37
C THR A 74 1.63 2.81 10.86
N ASP A 75 2.65 2.27 11.54
CA ASP A 75 2.92 2.57 12.94
C ASP A 75 3.67 3.89 13.11
N SER A 76 4.51 4.31 12.14
CA SER A 76 5.07 5.67 12.14
C SER A 76 4.00 6.73 11.89
N LEU A 77 3.08 6.48 10.95
CA LEU A 77 1.94 7.38 10.71
C LEU A 77 1.06 7.55 11.96
N ARG A 78 0.91 6.49 12.78
CA ARG A 78 0.22 6.61 14.07
C ARG A 78 0.91 7.61 14.99
N THR A 79 2.23 7.60 15.06
CA THR A 79 2.99 8.55 15.88
C THR A 79 2.91 9.99 15.36
N GLU A 80 2.68 10.17 14.07
CA GLU A 80 2.48 11.47 13.42
C GLU A 80 1.04 12.01 13.56
N GLY A 81 0.16 11.29 14.23
CA GLY A 81 -1.20 11.75 14.55
C GLY A 81 -2.26 11.40 13.50
N TYR A 82 -1.95 10.53 12.53
CA TYR A 82 -2.95 10.03 11.59
C TYR A 82 -4.06 9.25 12.32
N SER A 83 -5.30 9.45 11.90
CA SER A 83 -6.47 8.85 12.55
C SER A 83 -6.47 7.32 12.43
N SER A 84 -7.01 6.62 13.43
CA SER A 84 -7.15 5.17 13.39
C SER A 84 -7.97 4.67 12.19
N SER A 85 -8.91 5.48 11.71
CA SER A 85 -9.73 5.17 10.54
C SER A 85 -8.91 5.19 9.25
N TYR A 86 -8.03 6.19 9.10
CA TYR A 86 -7.11 6.29 7.98
C TYR A 86 -6.11 5.12 7.96
N LEU A 87 -5.55 4.76 9.12
CA LEU A 87 -4.64 3.61 9.24
C LEU A 87 -5.33 2.27 8.93
N LYS A 88 -6.61 2.11 9.31
CA LYS A 88 -7.41 0.94 8.96
C LYS A 88 -7.69 0.89 7.45
N LEU A 89 -7.98 2.03 6.83
CA LEU A 89 -8.14 2.12 5.38
C LEU A 89 -6.88 1.64 4.67
N LEU A 90 -5.72 2.19 5.02
CA LEU A 90 -4.45 1.82 4.40
C LEU A 90 -4.19 0.32 4.54
N ARG A 91 -4.34 -0.24 5.75
CA ARG A 91 -4.15 -1.68 6.01
C ARG A 91 -5.08 -2.57 5.19
N ASN A 92 -6.36 -2.20 5.07
CA ASN A 92 -7.34 -2.98 4.31
C ASN A 92 -7.13 -2.84 2.81
N ALA A 93 -6.77 -1.65 2.31
CA ALA A 93 -6.54 -1.43 0.88
C ALA A 93 -5.37 -2.29 0.37
N VAL A 94 -4.30 -2.41 1.15
CA VAL A 94 -3.12 -3.21 0.79
C VAL A 94 -3.17 -4.65 1.32
N ALA A 95 -4.33 -5.12 1.78
CA ALA A 95 -4.49 -6.49 2.23
C ALA A 95 -4.12 -7.49 1.13
N TRP A 96 -3.40 -8.56 1.48
CA TRP A 96 -2.94 -9.52 0.48
C TRP A 96 -4.11 -10.28 -0.14
N ASP A 97 -5.03 -10.76 0.69
CA ASP A 97 -6.22 -11.49 0.28
C ASP A 97 -7.28 -10.53 -0.23
N TYR A 98 -7.84 -10.82 -1.41
CA TYR A 98 -8.72 -9.88 -2.11
C TYR A 98 -10.07 -9.70 -1.40
N GLU A 99 -10.51 -10.68 -0.60
CA GLU A 99 -11.77 -10.64 0.17
C GLU A 99 -11.69 -9.67 1.35
N ASP A 100 -10.48 -9.45 1.85
CA ASP A 100 -10.22 -8.51 2.94
C ASP A 100 -10.00 -7.07 2.44
N ARG A 101 -9.98 -6.86 1.12
CA ARG A 101 -9.77 -5.54 0.52
C ARG A 101 -11.04 -4.73 0.51
N LEU A 102 -10.92 -3.46 0.92
CA LEU A 102 -11.97 -2.48 0.69
C LEU A 102 -12.20 -2.29 -0.81
N SER A 103 -13.46 -2.13 -1.21
CA SER A 103 -13.78 -1.70 -2.57
C SER A 103 -13.25 -0.28 -2.82
N VAL A 104 -12.95 0.04 -4.07
CA VAL A 104 -12.55 1.41 -4.48
C VAL A 104 -13.59 2.44 -4.02
N THR A 105 -14.88 2.12 -4.11
CA THR A 105 -15.97 2.98 -3.62
C THR A 105 -15.88 3.24 -2.12
N ALA A 106 -15.55 2.21 -1.33
CA ALA A 106 -15.39 2.38 0.11
C ALA A 106 -14.13 3.21 0.45
N MET A 107 -13.05 3.05 -0.33
CA MET A 107 -11.86 3.90 -0.21
C MET A 107 -12.17 5.37 -0.52
N LEU A 108 -12.90 5.65 -1.61
CA LEU A 108 -13.30 7.01 -1.98
C LEU A 108 -14.17 7.66 -0.89
N ARG A 109 -15.19 6.95 -0.39
CA ARG A 109 -16.05 7.48 0.68
C ARG A 109 -15.28 7.81 1.95
N LEU A 110 -14.32 6.98 2.31
CA LEU A 110 -13.47 7.24 3.48
C LEU A 110 -12.52 8.41 3.24
N ALA A 111 -11.97 8.56 2.03
CA ALA A 111 -11.16 9.71 1.65
C ALA A 111 -11.97 11.01 1.66
N GLU A 112 -13.19 10.99 1.14
CA GLU A 112 -14.14 12.12 1.22
C GLU A 112 -14.47 12.49 2.67
N THR A 113 -14.78 11.49 3.51
CA THR A 113 -15.04 11.71 4.94
C THR A 113 -13.83 12.34 5.64
N TYR A 114 -12.62 11.94 5.26
CA TYR A 114 -11.39 12.50 5.80
C TYR A 114 -11.15 13.93 5.31
N ALA A 115 -11.34 14.21 4.01
CA ALA A 115 -11.25 15.55 3.44
C ALA A 115 -12.22 16.52 4.13
N GLU A 116 -13.47 16.10 4.34
CA GLU A 116 -14.47 16.89 5.08
C GLU A 116 -14.05 17.17 6.52
N PHE A 117 -13.49 16.18 7.22
CA PHE A 117 -12.99 16.35 8.60
C PHE A 117 -11.87 17.39 8.70
N TYR A 118 -11.00 17.49 7.69
CA TYR A 118 -9.92 18.48 7.64
C TYR A 118 -10.32 19.79 6.95
N GLY A 119 -11.60 19.99 6.62
CA GLY A 119 -12.09 21.21 5.99
C GLY A 119 -11.56 21.42 4.58
N VAL A 120 -11.20 20.35 3.88
CA VAL A 120 -10.83 20.42 2.47
C VAL A 120 -12.11 20.54 1.66
N ASP A 121 -12.35 21.74 1.10
CA ASP A 121 -13.50 21.97 0.24
C ASP A 121 -13.48 21.04 -0.97
N ARG A 122 -14.64 20.46 -1.28
CA ARG A 122 -14.85 19.65 -2.48
C ARG A 122 -14.69 20.56 -3.70
N VAL A 123 -13.52 20.55 -4.33
CA VAL A 123 -13.32 21.19 -5.64
C VAL A 123 -13.94 20.28 -6.72
N TYR A 124 -15.26 20.19 -6.73
CA TYR A 124 -15.96 19.80 -7.96
C TYR A 124 -16.05 21.09 -8.78
N SER A 125 -15.08 21.28 -9.67
CA SER A 125 -15.27 22.23 -10.76
C SER A 125 -16.39 21.66 -11.63
N ASP A 126 -17.60 22.21 -11.49
CA ASP A 126 -18.71 21.94 -12.40
C ASP A 126 -18.24 22.25 -13.83
N GLY A 127 -18.07 21.19 -14.63
CA GLY A 127 -17.85 21.26 -16.08
C GLY A 127 -19.14 20.99 -16.82
#